data_AF-A0A3M2WXH1-F1
#
_entry.id   AF-A0A3M2WXH1-F1
#
_cell.length_a   1.000
_cell.length_b   1.000
_cell.length_c   1.000
_cell.angle_alpha   90.00
_cell.angle_beta   90.00
_cell.angle_gamma   90.00
#
_symmetry.space_group_name_H-M   'P 1'
#
loop_
_entity.id
_entity.type
_entity.pdbx_description
1 polymer ?
#
loop_
_entity_poly.entity_id
_entity_poly.type
_entity_poly.pdbx_seq_one_letter_code
_entity_poly.pdbx_strand_id
1 'polypeptide(L)'
;ALADAAHFVAVRGRLMQAITHEGAMVAIEASEQDVRATLAGLEQSVAIAAVNAPTAVVISGDRSAVERLAADWQQRGHRTQMLRVSHAFHSPHLDGILAELRQTL
;
A
#
# COMPACT_ATOMS: atom_id res chain seq x y z
N ALA A 1 23.18 -2.99 -16.31
CA ALA A 1 22.99 -4.03 -17.36
C ALA A 1 21.75 -4.87 -17.04
N LEU A 2 21.29 -5.75 -17.95
CA LEU A 2 20.14 -6.64 -17.68
C LEU A 2 20.37 -7.52 -16.43
N ALA A 3 21.61 -7.97 -16.22
CA ALA A 3 21.99 -8.76 -15.05
C ALA A 3 21.71 -8.02 -13.73
N ASP A 4 22.08 -6.74 -13.64
CA ASP A 4 21.86 -5.92 -12.44
C ASP A 4 20.36 -5.71 -12.18
N ALA A 5 19.58 -5.44 -13.24
CA ALA A 5 18.13 -5.29 -13.12
C ALA A 5 17.45 -6.60 -12.66
N ALA A 6 17.87 -7.74 -13.20
CA ALA A 6 17.36 -9.05 -12.80
C ALA A 6 17.72 -9.36 -11.33
N HIS A 7 18.96 -9.05 -10.92
CA HIS A 7 19.41 -9.20 -9.54
C HIS A 7 18.55 -8.35 -8.59
N PHE A 8 18.36 -7.06 -8.89
CA PHE A 8 17.55 -6.15 -8.09
C PHE A 8 16.11 -6.64 -7.91
N VAL A 9 15.45 -7.07 -8.99
CA VAL A 9 14.08 -7.58 -8.94
C VAL A 9 13.99 -8.86 -8.10
N ALA A 10 14.98 -9.76 -8.21
CA ALA A 10 15.02 -10.99 -7.42
C ALA A 10 15.19 -10.71 -5.91
N VAL A 11 16.10 -9.80 -5.53
CA VAL A 11 16.27 -9.40 -4.13
C VAL A 11 15.00 -8.73 -3.59
N ARG A 12 14.44 -7.78 -4.34
CA ARG A 12 13.17 -7.14 -3.96
C ARG A 12 12.06 -8.16 -3.73
N GLY A 13 11.89 -9.11 -4.65
CA GLY A 13 10.87 -10.17 -4.52
C GLY A 13 11.03 -10.98 -3.24
N ARG A 14 12.26 -11.42 -2.93
CA ARG A 14 12.55 -12.15 -1.69
C ARG A 14 12.26 -11.32 -0.44
N LEU A 15 12.67 -10.05 -0.42
CA LEU A 15 12.42 -9.17 0.72
C LEU A 15 10.93 -8.92 0.95
N MET A 16 10.17 -8.71 -0.12
CA MET A 16 8.72 -8.56 -0.03
C MET A 16 8.05 -9.81 0.54
N GLN A 17 8.54 -11.01 0.19
CA GLN A 17 8.03 -12.27 0.75
C GLN A 17 8.37 -12.47 2.23
N ALA A 18 9.48 -11.92 2.71
CA ALA A 18 9.94 -12.06 4.10
C ALA A 18 9.12 -11.21 5.09
N ILE A 19 8.30 -10.28 4.61
CA ILE A 19 7.41 -9.48 5.46
C ILE A 19 6.33 -10.41 6.03
N THR A 20 6.29 -10.52 7.36
CA THR A 20 5.34 -11.38 8.07
C THR A 20 4.12 -10.63 8.60
N HIS A 21 4.16 -9.30 8.60
CA HIS A 21 3.03 -8.47 9.00
C HIS A 21 1.90 -8.60 7.97
N GLU A 22 0.74 -9.03 8.44
CA GLU A 22 -0.46 -9.01 7.63
C GLU A 22 -0.93 -7.57 7.40
N GLY A 23 -1.14 -7.23 6.13
CA GLY A 23 -1.66 -5.94 5.72
C GLY A 23 -2.72 -6.10 4.65
N ALA A 24 -3.35 -4.99 4.28
CA ALA A 24 -4.32 -4.97 3.21
C ALA A 24 -4.10 -3.77 2.28
N MET A 25 -4.68 -3.86 1.09
CA MET A 25 -4.74 -2.77 0.13
C MET A 25 -6.16 -2.68 -0.44
N VAL A 26 -6.66 -1.46 -0.63
CA VAL A 26 -7.99 -1.23 -1.21
C VAL A 26 -7.90 -0.10 -2.24
N ALA A 27 -8.53 -0.32 -3.40
CA ALA A 27 -8.76 0.72 -4.38
C ALA A 27 -10.05 1.49 -4.01
N ILE A 28 -9.99 2.81 -4.09
CA ILE A 28 -11.09 3.73 -3.76
C ILE A 28 -11.33 4.63 -4.97
N GLU A 29 -12.58 4.72 -5.40
CA GLU A 29 -12.99 5.68 -6.44
C GLU A 29 -13.20 7.07 -5.82
N ALA A 30 -12.09 7.76 -5.58
CA ALA A 30 -12.05 9.10 -5.00
C ALA A 30 -10.76 9.83 -5.40
N SER A 31 -10.74 11.14 -5.18
CA SER A 31 -9.54 11.95 -5.42
C SER A 31 -8.46 11.71 -4.36
N GLU A 32 -7.19 11.95 -4.72
CA GLU A 32 -6.09 11.87 -3.75
C GLU A 32 -6.32 12.82 -2.57
N GLN A 33 -6.83 14.03 -2.84
CA GLN A 33 -7.09 15.04 -1.81
C GLN A 33 -8.11 14.54 -0.78
N ASP A 34 -9.23 14.00 -1.25
CA ASP A 34 -10.28 13.53 -0.34
C ASP A 34 -9.82 12.29 0.45
N VAL A 35 -9.11 11.37 -0.20
CA VAL A 35 -8.52 10.20 0.48
C VAL A 35 -7.54 10.67 1.54
N ARG A 36 -6.62 11.59 1.23
CA ARG A 36 -5.63 12.12 2.17
C ARG A 36 -6.28 12.75 3.41
N ALA A 37 -7.40 13.45 3.25
CA ALA A 37 -8.14 14.01 4.36
C ALA A 37 -8.67 12.93 5.34
N THR A 38 -9.02 11.74 4.83
CA THR A 38 -9.48 10.62 5.68
C THR A 38 -8.36 9.88 6.42
N LEU A 39 -7.09 10.11 6.04
CA LEU A 39 -5.93 9.47 6.65
C LEU A 39 -5.33 10.26 7.82
N ALA A 40 -5.84 11.45 8.12
CA ALA A 40 -5.34 12.28 9.20
C ALA A 40 -5.40 11.53 10.54
N GLY A 41 -4.24 11.37 11.21
CA GLY A 41 -4.10 10.61 12.45
C GLY A 41 -3.89 9.10 12.28
N LEU A 42 -3.85 8.59 11.04
CA LEU A 42 -3.60 7.19 10.70
C LEU A 42 -2.27 6.97 9.97
N GLU A 43 -1.42 7.98 9.84
CA GLU A 43 -0.25 8.01 8.95
C GLU A 43 0.78 6.93 9.27
N GLN A 44 0.82 6.43 10.51
CA GLN A 44 1.70 5.35 10.93
C GLN A 44 1.17 3.96 10.57
N SER A 45 -0.12 3.85 10.24
CA SER A 45 -0.84 2.59 10.02
C SER A 45 -1.33 2.42 8.59
N VAL A 46 -1.61 3.52 7.87
CA VAL A 46 -2.16 3.53 6.52
C VAL A 46 -1.51 4.63 5.69
N ALA A 47 -1.16 4.32 4.45
CA ALA A 47 -0.62 5.25 3.48
C ALA A 47 -1.37 5.15 2.14
N ILE A 48 -1.31 6.23 1.34
CA ILE A 48 -1.64 6.17 -0.08
C ILE A 48 -0.54 5.38 -0.78
N ALA A 49 -0.90 4.21 -1.30
CA ALA A 49 0.00 3.33 -2.02
C ALA A 49 0.23 3.78 -3.47
N ALA A 50 -0.84 4.27 -4.11
CA ALA A 50 -0.80 4.70 -5.51
C ALA A 50 -1.92 5.70 -5.82
N VAL A 51 -1.63 6.63 -6.73
CA VAL A 51 -2.61 7.48 -7.40
C VAL A 51 -2.61 7.08 -8.87
N ASN A 52 -3.58 6.25 -9.25
CA ASN A 52 -3.65 5.66 -10.59
C ASN A 52 -4.38 6.57 -11.60
N ALA A 53 -5.30 7.41 -11.11
CA ALA A 53 -6.04 8.40 -11.88
C ALA A 53 -6.57 9.51 -10.94
N PRO A 54 -7.09 10.64 -11.46
CA PRO A 54 -7.67 11.71 -10.64
C PRO A 54 -8.78 11.25 -9.68
N THR A 55 -9.44 10.13 -9.97
CA THR A 55 -10.49 9.51 -9.15
C THR A 55 -10.21 8.05 -8.83
N ALA A 56 -8.96 7.59 -8.91
CA ALA A 56 -8.60 6.20 -8.61
C ALA A 56 -7.33 6.15 -7.74
N VAL A 57 -7.53 5.91 -6.45
CA VAL A 57 -6.46 5.91 -5.44
C VAL A 57 -6.45 4.56 -4.73
N VAL A 58 -5.26 4.08 -4.39
CA VAL A 58 -5.09 2.87 -3.57
C VAL A 58 -4.50 3.28 -2.24
N ILE A 59 -5.10 2.81 -1.14
CA ILE A 59 -4.48 2.88 0.19
C ILE A 59 -4.00 1.49 0.62
N SER A 60 -3.02 1.47 1.51
CA SER A 60 -2.43 0.25 2.04
C SER A 60 -2.03 0.44 3.50
N GLY A 61 -2.09 -0.62 4.29
CA GLY A 61 -1.67 -0.57 5.69
C GLY A 61 -2.24 -1.68 6.53
N ASP A 62 -2.41 -1.39 7.82
CA ASP A 62 -3.04 -2.28 8.79
C ASP A 62 -4.42 -2.72 8.29
N ARG A 63 -4.63 -4.05 8.22
CA ARG A 63 -5.85 -4.64 7.65
C ARG A 63 -7.13 -4.02 8.23
N SER A 64 -7.21 -3.93 9.55
CA SER A 64 -8.40 -3.40 10.22
C SER A 64 -8.66 -1.92 9.90
N ALA A 65 -7.61 -1.11 9.75
CA ALA A 65 -7.75 0.31 9.42
C ALA A 65 -8.19 0.50 7.96
N VAL A 66 -7.59 -0.27 7.05
CA VAL A 66 -7.96 -0.31 5.63
C VAL A 66 -9.43 -0.75 5.44
N GLU A 67 -9.86 -1.79 6.13
CA GLU A 67 -11.25 -2.29 6.06
C GLU A 67 -12.26 -1.27 6.61
N ARG A 68 -11.95 -0.60 7.72
CA ARG A 68 -12.80 0.49 8.24
C ARG A 68 -12.93 1.64 7.26
N LEU A 69 -11.81 2.13 6.72
CA LEU A 69 -11.83 3.21 5.71
C LEU A 69 -12.60 2.79 4.45
N ALA A 70 -12.44 1.55 4.00
CA ALA A 70 -13.19 1.03 2.86
C ALA A 70 -14.70 1.04 3.11
N ALA A 71 -15.14 0.64 4.30
CA ALA A 71 -16.55 0.67 4.70
C ALA A 71 -17.09 2.12 4.79
N ASP A 72 -16.31 3.04 5.36
CA ASP A 72 -16.69 4.45 5.46
C ASP A 72 -16.87 5.09 4.07
N TRP A 73 -16.00 4.77 3.12
CA TRP A 73 -16.13 5.25 1.73
C TRP A 73 -17.34 4.64 1.01
N GLN A 74 -17.62 3.35 1.24
CA GLN A 74 -18.85 2.71 0.73
C GLN A 74 -20.11 3.37 1.28
N GLN A 75 -20.15 3.69 2.58
CA GLN A 75 -21.29 4.40 3.20
C GLN A 75 -21.51 5.79 2.61
N ARG A 76 -20.45 6.45 2.13
CA ARG A 76 -20.51 7.74 1.41
C ARG A 76 -20.90 7.60 -0.06
N GLY A 77 -21.14 6.38 -0.55
CA GLY A 77 -21.55 6.10 -1.92
C GLY A 77 -20.41 5.89 -2.92
N HIS A 78 -19.16 5.78 -2.46
CA HIS A 78 -18.01 5.53 -3.34
C HIS A 78 -17.76 4.03 -3.51
N ARG A 79 -17.29 3.64 -4.70
CA ARG A 79 -16.84 2.26 -4.92
C ARG A 79 -15.51 2.01 -4.24
N THR A 80 -15.41 0.87 -3.55
CA THR A 80 -14.14 0.35 -3.02
C THR A 80 -13.95 -1.10 -3.44
N GLN A 81 -12.69 -1.52 -3.64
CA GLN A 81 -12.33 -2.89 -4.01
C GLN A 81 -11.10 -3.34 -3.26
N MET A 82 -11.23 -4.36 -2.41
CA MET A 82 -10.09 -5.01 -1.77
C MET A 82 -9.21 -5.69 -2.82
N LEU A 83 -7.91 -5.42 -2.78
CA LEU A 83 -6.95 -6.05 -3.67
C LEU A 83 -6.58 -7.44 -3.14
N ARG A 84 -6.44 -8.41 -4.05
CA ARG A 84 -6.04 -9.79 -3.72
C ARG A 84 -4.52 -9.87 -3.56
N VAL A 85 -4.03 -9.33 -2.44
CA VAL A 85 -2.62 -9.31 -2.07
C VAL A 85 -2.45 -9.72 -0.60
N SER A 86 -1.28 -10.22 -0.25
CA SER A 86 -0.95 -10.71 1.10
C SER A 86 -0.41 -9.63 2.04
N HIS A 87 0.01 -8.48 1.51
CA HIS A 87 0.78 -7.46 2.23
C HIS A 87 0.28 -6.05 1.93
N ALA A 88 0.58 -5.12 2.84
CA ALA A 88 0.40 -3.69 2.62
C ALA A 88 1.61 -3.08 1.90
N PHE A 89 1.74 -3.33 0.60
CA PHE A 89 2.81 -2.70 -0.20
C PHE A 89 2.63 -1.17 -0.24
N HIS A 90 3.74 -0.43 -0.28
CA HIS A 90 3.77 1.04 -0.26
C HIS A 90 3.21 1.66 1.03
N SER A 91 3.41 0.97 2.15
CA SER A 91 3.05 1.43 3.49
C SER A 91 4.26 1.38 4.44
N PRO A 92 4.14 1.91 5.68
CA PRO A 92 5.16 1.75 6.73
C PRO A 92 5.56 0.29 7.01
N HIS A 93 4.73 -0.70 6.61
CA HIS A 93 5.08 -2.13 6.75
C HIS A 93 6.33 -2.51 5.94
N LEU A 94 6.75 -1.69 4.97
CA LEU A 94 7.98 -1.93 4.22
C LEU A 94 9.25 -1.45 4.93
N ASP A 95 9.15 -0.67 6.03
CA ASP A 95 10.30 -0.03 6.67
C ASP A 95 11.39 -1.03 7.08
N GLY A 96 10.99 -2.22 7.54
CA GLY A 96 11.89 -3.28 7.97
C GLY A 96 12.82 -3.82 6.87
N ILE A 97 12.46 -3.67 5.59
CA ILE A 97 13.26 -4.19 4.47
C ILE A 97 14.02 -3.10 3.71
N LEU A 98 13.81 -1.81 4.02
CA LEU A 98 14.40 -0.70 3.25
C LEU A 98 15.93 -0.65 3.35
N ALA A 99 16.50 -1.02 4.50
CA ALA A 99 17.95 -1.03 4.69
C ALA A 99 18.62 -2.06 3.77
N GLU A 100 18.07 -3.29 3.71
CA GLU A 100 18.61 -4.36 2.87
C GLU A 100 18.38 -4.08 1.38
N LEU A 101 17.22 -3.54 1.00
CA LEU A 101 16.94 -3.19 -0.40
C LEU A 101 17.94 -2.14 -0.93
N ARG A 102 18.33 -1.16 -0.11
CA ARG A 102 19.30 -0.11 -0.50
C ARG A 102 20.71 -0.66 -0.75
N GLN A 103 21.09 -1.76 -0.12
CA GLN A 103 22.39 -2.40 -0.34
C GLN A 103 22.48 -3.12 -1.70
N THR A 104 21.36 -3.25 -2.40
CA THR A 104 21.27 -3.90 -3.73
C THR A 104 21.35 -2.89 -4.89
N LEU A 105 21.37 -1.59 -4.59
CA LEU A 105 21.59 -0.52 -5.56
C LEU A 105 23.10 -0.30 -5.76
#